data_AF-A0A399SKP4-F1
#
_entry.id   AF-A0A399SKP4-F1
#
_cell.length_a   1.000
_cell.length_b   1.000
_cell.length_c   1.000
_cell.angle_alpha   90.00
_cell.angle_beta   90.00
_cell.angle_gamma   90.00
#
_symmetry.space_group_name_H-M   'P 1'
#
loop_
_entity.id
_entity.type
_entity.pdbx_description
1 polymer ?
#
loop_
_entity_poly.entity_id
_entity_poly.type
_entity_poly.pdbx_seq_one_letter_code
_entity_poly.pdbx_strand_id
1 'polypeptide(L)'
;MKLLFIVFLSLVSTRLYADSWSEPTVKRYHSNDSIYFVEIVPTKIPEKYWEWKGAKPKKKHKYSPADTTVVPAHAKMYRIENRDTVKVWEQKLVNPHTPVTALVSSDGKYLITFDDWYNVGYGPNVFVVYNEKGKLLKQYSLKDISPFPIDDYSLSISSIWWRCNMEFLSEDKLEVCFQQEDKKKDSRVYNIAKLQFEE
;
A
#
# COMPACT_ATOMS: atom_id res chain seq x y z
N MET A 1 -55.69 37.79 1.32
CA MET A 1 -54.25 37.99 1.58
C MET A 1 -53.62 36.61 1.72
N LYS A 2 -52.95 36.09 0.69
CA LYS A 2 -52.41 34.71 0.68
C LYS A 2 -51.08 34.69 1.42
N LEU A 3 -51.01 33.98 2.56
CA LEU A 3 -49.74 33.69 3.24
C LEU A 3 -48.93 32.70 2.37
N LEU A 4 -47.75 33.13 1.93
CA LEU A 4 -46.76 32.29 1.27
C LEU A 4 -45.92 31.61 2.37
N PHE A 5 -46.08 30.30 2.55
CA PHE A 5 -45.23 29.51 3.44
C PHE A 5 -43.95 29.16 2.68
N ILE A 6 -42.84 29.81 3.02
CA ILE A 6 -41.51 29.47 2.48
C ILE A 6 -40.94 28.36 3.38
N VAL A 7 -40.92 27.13 2.86
CA VAL A 7 -40.25 25.99 3.49
C VAL A 7 -38.75 26.15 3.28
N PHE A 8 -38.01 26.46 4.35
CA PHE A 8 -36.56 26.55 4.35
C PHE A 8 -35.98 25.13 4.49
N LEU A 9 -35.61 24.51 3.37
CA LEU A 9 -34.97 23.20 3.34
C LEU A 9 -33.50 23.36 3.78
N SER A 10 -33.19 23.07 5.04
CA SER A 10 -31.82 23.05 5.54
C SER A 10 -31.05 21.88 4.94
N LEU A 11 -30.15 22.17 4.00
CA LEU A 11 -29.14 21.23 3.52
C LEU A 11 -28.23 20.86 4.70
N VAL A 12 -28.48 19.70 5.31
CA VAL A 12 -27.54 19.07 6.23
C VAL A 12 -26.36 18.58 5.40
N SER A 13 -25.28 19.36 5.39
CA SER A 13 -24.02 19.01 4.74
C SER A 13 -23.42 17.80 5.46
N THR A 14 -23.66 16.59 4.96
CA THR A 14 -22.89 15.43 5.39
C THR A 14 -21.45 15.66 4.97
N ARG A 15 -20.55 15.84 5.94
CA ARG A 15 -19.11 15.88 5.67
C ARG A 15 -18.68 14.48 5.28
N LEU A 16 -18.69 14.21 3.98
CA LEU A 16 -18.01 13.04 3.43
C LEU A 16 -16.50 13.26 3.61
N TYR A 17 -15.85 12.46 4.44
CA TYR A 17 -14.40 12.46 4.61
C TYR A 17 -13.77 11.77 3.42
N ALA A 18 -13.57 12.54 2.33
CA ALA A 18 -12.71 12.10 1.24
C ALA A 18 -11.26 12.04 1.74
N ASP A 19 -10.58 10.93 1.47
CA ASP A 19 -9.16 10.85 1.76
C ASP A 19 -8.41 11.82 0.85
N SER A 20 -7.53 12.62 1.45
CA SER A 20 -6.55 13.40 0.71
C SER A 20 -5.26 12.60 0.64
N TRP A 21 -4.77 12.40 -0.58
CA TRP A 21 -3.58 11.61 -0.87
C TRP A 21 -2.60 12.46 -1.66
N SER A 22 -1.36 12.57 -1.18
CA SER A 22 -0.30 13.17 -1.99
C SER A 22 0.02 12.29 -3.20
N GLU A 23 0.70 12.86 -4.19
CA GLU A 23 1.26 12.03 -5.25
C GLU A 23 2.24 11.00 -4.66
N PRO A 24 2.21 9.75 -5.14
CA PRO A 24 3.14 8.74 -4.67
C PRO A 24 4.55 9.10 -5.13
N THR A 25 5.49 9.13 -4.19
CA THR A 25 6.91 9.43 -4.44
C THR A 25 7.78 8.20 -4.15
N VAL A 26 9.02 8.24 -4.64
CA VAL A 26 10.01 7.21 -4.30
C VAL A 26 10.28 7.26 -2.80
N LYS A 27 10.15 6.12 -2.12
CA LYS A 27 10.38 5.99 -0.68
C LYS A 27 11.45 4.95 -0.38
N ARG A 28 12.21 5.18 0.69
CA ARG A 28 13.20 4.23 1.22
C ARG A 28 12.77 3.73 2.59
N TYR A 29 12.88 2.42 2.78
CA TYR A 29 12.59 1.76 4.06
C TYR A 29 13.82 0.97 4.47
N HIS A 30 14.35 1.28 5.66
CA HIS A 30 15.54 0.65 6.21
C HIS A 30 15.15 -0.50 7.13
N SER A 31 16.01 -1.52 7.20
CA SER A 31 15.96 -2.49 8.29
C SER A 31 16.32 -1.82 9.62
N ASN A 32 16.01 -2.50 10.74
CA ASN A 32 16.28 -1.97 12.08
C ASN A 32 17.77 -1.63 12.30
N ASP A 33 18.67 -2.46 11.79
CA ASP A 33 20.12 -2.25 11.85
C ASP A 33 20.66 -1.32 10.74
N SER A 34 19.78 -0.86 9.83
CA SER A 34 20.11 -0.04 8.66
C SER A 34 21.13 -0.66 7.69
N ILE A 35 21.44 -1.97 7.79
CA ILE A 35 22.35 -2.66 6.86
C ILE A 35 21.66 -2.90 5.52
N TYR A 36 20.35 -3.16 5.54
CA TYR A 36 19.53 -3.31 4.35
C TYR A 36 18.56 -2.16 4.21
N PHE A 37 18.22 -1.82 2.97
CA PHE A 37 17.09 -0.96 2.70
C PHE A 37 16.48 -1.27 1.34
N VAL A 38 15.20 -0.98 1.20
CA VAL A 38 14.49 -1.05 -0.07
C VAL A 38 14.14 0.34 -0.54
N GLU A 39 14.34 0.61 -1.82
CA GLU A 39 13.77 1.75 -2.53
C GLU A 39 12.53 1.29 -3.30
N ILE A 40 11.38 1.85 -2.98
CA ILE A 40 10.11 1.57 -3.65
C ILE A 40 9.82 2.72 -4.61
N VAL A 41 9.69 2.38 -5.88
CA VAL A 41 9.42 3.32 -6.97
C VAL A 41 7.96 3.12 -7.41
N PRO A 42 7.13 4.17 -7.33
CA PRO A 42 5.73 4.11 -7.76
C PRO A 42 5.57 3.85 -9.26
N THR A 43 4.37 3.40 -9.64
CA THR A 43 3.96 3.26 -11.04
C THR A 43 4.06 4.61 -11.74
N LYS A 44 4.86 4.66 -12.81
CA LYS A 44 5.00 5.83 -13.66
C LYS A 44 4.09 5.69 -14.87
N ILE A 45 3.09 6.56 -14.93
CA ILE A 45 2.18 6.69 -16.07
C ILE A 45 2.61 7.92 -16.88
N PRO A 46 2.92 7.80 -18.18
CA PRO A 46 3.21 8.95 -19.02
C PRO A 46 2.05 9.94 -19.08
N GLU A 47 2.33 11.24 -19.17
CA GLU A 47 1.32 12.31 -19.19
C GLU A 47 0.25 12.08 -20.28
N LYS A 48 0.68 11.71 -21.49
CA LYS A 48 -0.19 11.46 -22.65
C LYS A 48 -0.84 10.08 -22.67
N TYR A 49 -0.62 9.24 -21.65
CA TYR A 49 -1.13 7.87 -21.62
C TYR A 49 -2.66 7.83 -21.74
N TRP A 50 -3.36 8.71 -21.02
CA TRP A 50 -4.83 8.73 -21.02
C TRP A 50 -5.41 9.25 -22.33
N GLU A 51 -4.75 10.24 -22.95
CA GLU A 51 -5.10 10.70 -24.29
C GLU A 51 -4.97 9.57 -25.31
N TRP A 52 -3.84 8.83 -25.26
CA TRP A 52 -3.63 7.67 -26.11
C TRP A 52 -4.67 6.57 -25.87
N LYS A 53 -4.97 6.28 -24.59
CA LYS A 53 -5.94 5.24 -24.20
C LYS A 53 -7.33 5.56 -24.75
N GLY A 54 -7.75 6.83 -24.69
CA GLY A 54 -9.02 7.33 -25.22
C GLY A 54 -9.03 7.62 -26.73
N ALA A 55 -7.87 7.63 -27.40
CA ALA A 55 -7.79 7.96 -28.81
C ALA A 55 -8.45 6.89 -29.70
N LYS A 56 -9.21 7.34 -30.71
CA LYS A 56 -9.74 6.48 -31.78
C LYS A 56 -8.58 5.71 -32.45
N PRO A 57 -8.77 4.45 -32.90
CA PRO A 57 -7.70 3.64 -33.48
C PRO A 57 -6.86 4.35 -34.54
N LYS A 58 -7.52 5.06 -35.47
CA LYS A 58 -6.87 5.82 -36.56
C LYS A 58 -5.96 6.96 -36.06
N LYS A 59 -6.06 7.41 -34.82
CA LYS A 59 -5.24 8.49 -34.22
C LYS A 59 -4.10 7.96 -33.33
N LYS A 60 -4.04 6.67 -33.02
CA LYS A 60 -3.03 6.10 -32.12
C LYS A 60 -1.60 6.16 -32.66
N HIS A 61 -1.43 6.24 -33.98
CA HIS A 61 -0.11 6.40 -34.62
C HIS A 61 0.62 7.70 -34.24
N LYS A 62 -0.06 8.67 -33.61
CA LYS A 62 0.52 9.94 -33.16
C LYS A 62 1.29 9.84 -31.84
N TYR A 63 1.19 8.72 -31.14
CA TYR A 63 1.81 8.52 -29.83
C TYR A 63 3.02 7.61 -29.96
N SER A 64 4.11 7.98 -29.29
CA SER A 64 5.34 7.19 -29.24
C SER A 64 5.28 6.12 -28.15
N PRO A 65 6.20 5.13 -28.13
CA PRO A 65 6.32 4.21 -27.00
C PRO A 65 6.50 4.90 -25.64
N ALA A 66 7.16 6.06 -25.60
CA ALA A 66 7.33 6.82 -24.36
C ALA A 66 6.02 7.41 -23.83
N ASP A 67 5.05 7.67 -24.71
CA ASP A 67 3.72 8.19 -24.35
C ASP A 67 2.76 7.09 -23.88
N THR A 68 3.09 5.82 -24.11
CA THR A 68 2.17 4.68 -23.90
C THR A 68 2.68 3.65 -22.90
N THR A 69 3.99 3.64 -22.61
CA THR A 69 4.60 2.65 -21.72
C THR A 69 4.42 3.04 -20.27
N VAL A 70 3.57 2.29 -19.56
CA VAL A 70 3.45 2.37 -18.11
C VAL A 70 4.55 1.53 -17.46
N VAL A 71 5.34 2.14 -16.57
CA VAL A 71 6.32 1.42 -15.75
C VAL A 71 5.63 1.07 -14.44
N PRO A 72 5.42 -0.22 -14.12
CA PRO A 72 4.74 -0.62 -12.90
C PRO A 72 5.58 -0.30 -11.66
N ALA A 73 4.90 -0.23 -10.51
CA ALA A 73 5.55 -0.14 -9.21
C ALA A 73 6.57 -1.28 -9.04
N HIS A 74 7.74 -0.94 -8.52
CA HIS A 74 8.82 -1.90 -8.32
C HIS A 74 9.63 -1.54 -7.09
N ALA A 75 10.27 -2.55 -6.52
CA ALA A 75 11.18 -2.43 -5.39
C ALA A 75 12.60 -2.76 -5.82
N LYS A 76 13.57 -2.05 -5.24
CA LYS A 76 15.00 -2.28 -5.38
C LYS A 76 15.58 -2.49 -3.99
N MET A 77 16.04 -3.69 -3.69
CA MET A 77 16.68 -4.00 -2.41
C MET A 77 18.18 -3.75 -2.51
N TYR A 78 18.73 -3.15 -1.47
CA TYR A 78 20.14 -2.85 -1.34
C TYR A 78 20.68 -3.34 -0.01
N ARG A 79 21.98 -3.65 -0.01
CA ARG A 79 22.78 -3.92 1.17
C ARG A 79 23.91 -2.89 1.24
N ILE A 80 24.15 -2.36 2.43
CA ILE A 80 25.28 -1.49 2.71
C ILE A 80 26.47 -2.37 3.11
N GLU A 81 27.55 -2.31 2.35
CA GLU A 81 28.79 -3.05 2.60
C GLU A 81 29.97 -2.08 2.53
N ASN A 82 30.75 -1.96 3.61
CA ASN A 82 31.96 -1.10 3.65
C ASN A 82 31.74 0.36 3.16
N ARG A 83 30.55 0.93 3.43
CA ARG A 83 30.07 2.26 2.97
C ARG A 83 29.63 2.33 1.50
N ASP A 84 29.74 1.24 0.75
CA ASP A 84 29.15 1.11 -0.57
C ASP A 84 27.72 0.57 -0.46
N THR A 85 26.91 0.88 -1.48
CA THR A 85 25.54 0.39 -1.60
C THR A 85 25.47 -0.60 -2.76
N VAL A 86 25.22 -1.87 -2.44
CA VAL A 86 25.16 -2.96 -3.42
C VAL A 86 23.70 -3.33 -3.65
N LYS A 87 23.26 -3.33 -4.92
CA LYS A 87 21.91 -3.78 -5.27
C LYS A 87 21.83 -5.31 -5.17
N VAL A 88 20.93 -5.79 -4.31
CA VAL A 88 20.69 -7.22 -4.11
C VAL A 88 19.74 -7.75 -5.19
N TRP A 89 18.61 -7.05 -5.39
CA TRP A 89 17.62 -7.41 -6.40
C TRP A 89 16.74 -6.21 -6.79
N GLU A 90 16.04 -6.35 -7.90
CA GLU A 90 15.02 -5.42 -8.37
C GLU A 90 13.86 -6.20 -8.97
N GLN A 91 12.63 -5.96 -8.48
CA GLN A 91 11.44 -6.68 -8.91
C GLN A 91 10.19 -5.81 -8.92
N LYS A 92 9.27 -6.15 -9.83
CA LYS A 92 7.92 -5.58 -9.87
C LYS A 92 7.15 -5.95 -8.60
N LEU A 93 6.44 -4.99 -8.03
CA LEU A 93 5.48 -5.20 -6.94
C LEU A 93 4.09 -5.54 -7.48
N VAL A 94 3.31 -6.26 -6.67
CA VAL A 94 1.89 -6.54 -6.98
C VAL A 94 0.98 -5.33 -6.75
N ASN A 95 1.43 -4.35 -5.96
CA ASN A 95 0.68 -3.12 -5.71
C ASN A 95 0.52 -2.31 -7.02
N PRO A 96 -0.71 -1.92 -7.43
CA PRO A 96 -0.93 -1.26 -8.70
C PRO A 96 -0.24 0.10 -8.86
N HIS A 97 -0.10 0.86 -7.76
CA HIS A 97 0.50 2.20 -7.76
C HIS A 97 1.77 2.27 -6.93
N THR A 98 1.69 1.88 -5.66
CA THR A 98 2.79 1.70 -4.70
C THR A 98 2.13 1.19 -3.41
N PRO A 99 2.84 0.47 -2.54
CA PRO A 99 2.33 0.26 -1.20
C PRO A 99 2.27 1.55 -0.39
N VAL A 100 1.42 1.59 0.64
CA VAL A 100 1.36 2.72 1.59
C VAL A 100 2.59 2.75 2.48
N THR A 101 3.00 1.58 2.97
CA THR A 101 4.23 1.41 3.76
C THR A 101 4.87 0.05 3.51
N ALA A 102 6.13 -0.10 3.92
CA ALA A 102 6.88 -1.33 3.82
C ALA A 102 7.85 -1.50 4.98
N LEU A 103 8.28 -2.74 5.22
CA LEU A 103 9.29 -3.12 6.21
C LEU A 103 10.29 -4.09 5.58
N VAL A 104 11.54 -4.05 6.05
CA VAL A 104 12.64 -4.92 5.60
C VAL A 104 13.22 -5.63 6.83
N SER A 105 13.38 -6.96 6.78
CA SER A 105 14.05 -7.70 7.86
C SER A 105 15.53 -7.32 7.93
N SER A 106 16.15 -7.38 9.12
CA SER A 106 17.57 -7.02 9.31
C SER A 106 18.53 -7.97 8.61
N ASP A 107 18.11 -9.21 8.37
CA ASP A 107 18.85 -10.16 7.54
C ASP A 107 18.64 -9.96 6.03
N GLY A 108 17.79 -9.01 5.63
CA GLY A 108 17.48 -8.68 4.24
C GLY A 108 16.68 -9.74 3.48
N LYS A 109 16.21 -10.80 4.17
CA LYS A 109 15.49 -11.91 3.52
C LYS A 109 14.06 -11.58 3.16
N TYR A 110 13.43 -10.63 3.86
CA TYR A 110 12.02 -10.36 3.67
C TYR A 110 11.77 -8.87 3.41
N LEU A 111 10.93 -8.63 2.40
CA LEU A 111 10.23 -7.37 2.22
C LEU A 111 8.76 -7.60 2.52
N ILE A 112 8.19 -6.79 3.39
CA ILE A 112 6.75 -6.78 3.66
C ILE A 112 6.18 -5.44 3.22
N THR A 113 5.08 -5.46 2.48
CA THR A 113 4.39 -4.23 2.06
C THR A 113 2.95 -4.23 2.54
N PHE A 114 2.43 -3.06 2.88
CA PHE A 114 1.10 -2.89 3.42
C PHE A 114 0.26 -1.92 2.61
N ASP A 115 -0.93 -2.40 2.27
CA ASP A 115 -1.98 -1.77 1.48
C ASP A 115 -1.56 -1.21 0.13
N ASP A 116 -2.56 -0.98 -0.72
CA ASP A 116 -2.40 -0.22 -1.94
C ASP A 116 -2.61 1.27 -1.67
N TRP A 117 -1.78 2.12 -2.28
CA TRP A 117 -2.02 3.55 -2.34
C TRP A 117 -3.43 3.84 -2.90
N TYR A 118 -4.14 4.80 -2.30
CA TYR A 118 -5.57 5.09 -2.51
C TYR A 118 -6.58 4.03 -2.04
N ASN A 119 -6.16 2.88 -1.50
CA ASN A 119 -7.06 1.76 -1.19
C ASN A 119 -6.62 1.03 0.11
N VAL A 120 -6.55 1.75 1.24
CA VAL A 120 -6.15 1.14 2.52
C VAL A 120 -7.17 0.11 2.97
N GLY A 121 -6.71 -1.08 3.34
CA GLY A 121 -7.54 -2.18 3.83
C GLY A 121 -8.40 -2.88 2.76
N TYR A 122 -8.30 -2.45 1.50
CA TYR A 122 -9.05 -3.03 0.39
C TYR A 122 -8.18 -3.92 -0.51
N GLY A 123 -8.85 -4.87 -1.17
CA GLY A 123 -8.21 -5.75 -2.14
C GLY A 123 -7.28 -6.81 -1.51
N PRO A 124 -6.52 -7.53 -2.35
CA PRO A 124 -5.67 -8.63 -1.90
C PRO A 124 -4.29 -8.20 -1.38
N ASN A 125 -3.93 -6.92 -1.51
CA ASN A 125 -2.58 -6.41 -1.22
C ASN A 125 -2.49 -5.68 0.13
N VAL A 126 -3.33 -6.05 1.10
CA VAL A 126 -3.34 -5.42 2.43
C VAL A 126 -2.08 -5.76 3.20
N PHE A 127 -1.64 -7.01 3.11
CA PHE A 127 -0.38 -7.50 3.66
C PHE A 127 0.27 -8.42 2.64
N VAL A 128 1.50 -8.11 2.22
CA VAL A 128 2.20 -8.86 1.18
C VAL A 128 3.62 -9.17 1.61
N VAL A 129 4.05 -10.42 1.43
CA VAL A 129 5.38 -10.92 1.77
C VAL A 129 6.14 -11.28 0.50
N TYR A 130 7.37 -10.78 0.40
CA TYR A 130 8.32 -11.14 -0.63
C TYR A 130 9.59 -11.71 -0.01
N ASN A 131 10.28 -12.58 -0.75
CA ASN A 131 11.51 -13.22 -0.32
C ASN A 131 12.77 -12.42 -0.71
N GLU A 132 13.94 -13.02 -0.47
CA GLU A 132 15.28 -12.44 -0.66
C GLU A 132 15.64 -12.18 -2.12
N LYS A 133 14.77 -12.58 -3.06
CA LYS A 133 14.90 -12.35 -4.50
C LYS A 133 13.79 -11.45 -5.05
N GLY A 134 12.99 -10.85 -4.16
CA GLY A 134 11.81 -10.06 -4.49
C GLY A 134 10.66 -10.89 -5.07
N LYS A 135 10.67 -12.23 -4.91
CA LYS A 135 9.56 -13.07 -5.34
C LYS A 135 8.44 -13.01 -4.31
N LEU A 136 7.21 -12.90 -4.81
CA LEU A 136 6.02 -12.98 -3.98
C LEU A 136 5.93 -14.35 -3.30
N LEU A 137 5.81 -14.34 -1.97
CA LEU A 137 5.54 -15.53 -1.17
C LEU A 137 4.06 -15.63 -0.81
N LYS A 138 3.44 -14.51 -0.41
CA LYS A 138 2.06 -14.51 0.08
C LYS A 138 1.42 -13.13 0.01
N GLN A 139 0.10 -13.12 -0.20
CA GLN A 139 -0.76 -11.94 -0.16
C GLN A 139 -1.95 -12.25 0.76
N TYR A 140 -2.41 -11.22 1.46
CA TYR A 140 -3.60 -11.29 2.28
C TYR A 140 -4.46 -10.05 2.07
N SER A 141 -5.77 -10.28 2.00
CA SER A 141 -6.77 -9.25 2.23
C SER A 141 -6.89 -8.95 3.73
N LEU A 142 -7.54 -7.83 4.08
CA LEU A 142 -7.78 -7.51 5.49
C LEU A 142 -8.62 -8.59 6.19
N LYS A 143 -9.58 -9.20 5.48
CA LYS A 143 -10.44 -10.27 6.01
C LYS A 143 -9.64 -11.53 6.41
N ASP A 144 -8.52 -11.79 5.75
CA ASP A 144 -7.71 -12.97 6.04
C ASP A 144 -6.90 -12.82 7.34
N ILE A 145 -6.62 -11.58 7.77
CA ILE A 145 -5.69 -11.29 8.86
C ILE A 145 -6.32 -10.58 10.05
N SER A 146 -7.49 -9.97 9.86
CA SER A 146 -8.14 -9.19 10.90
C SER A 146 -8.62 -10.08 12.05
N PRO A 147 -8.34 -9.70 13.32
CA PRO A 147 -8.96 -10.31 14.49
C PRO A 147 -10.38 -9.81 14.75
N PHE A 148 -10.85 -8.82 13.99
CA PHE A 148 -12.12 -8.14 14.19
C PHE A 148 -13.04 -8.27 12.95
N PRO A 149 -14.35 -8.12 13.11
CA PRO A 149 -15.22 -7.78 11.99
C PRO A 149 -14.70 -6.54 11.26
N ILE A 150 -14.75 -6.56 9.92
CA ILE A 150 -14.25 -5.45 9.09
C ILE A 150 -15.01 -4.15 9.35
N ASP A 151 -16.31 -4.26 9.68
CA ASP A 151 -17.19 -3.12 9.95
C ASP A 151 -16.89 -2.43 11.30
N ASP A 152 -16.02 -3.00 12.14
CA ASP A 152 -15.59 -2.40 13.40
C ASP A 152 -14.42 -1.40 13.22
N TYR A 153 -13.84 -1.34 12.02
CA TYR A 153 -12.75 -0.41 11.72
C TYR A 153 -13.26 0.96 11.30
N SER A 154 -12.43 1.98 11.52
CA SER A 154 -12.75 3.33 11.07
C SER A 154 -12.72 3.41 9.54
N LEU A 155 -13.79 3.92 8.94
CA LEU A 155 -13.97 4.01 7.50
C LEU A 155 -13.86 5.45 7.00
N SER A 156 -13.34 5.60 5.79
CA SER A 156 -13.50 6.78 4.95
C SER A 156 -14.04 6.39 3.57
N ILE A 157 -14.09 7.32 2.61
CA ILE A 157 -14.58 7.03 1.25
C ILE A 157 -13.78 5.92 0.57
N SER A 158 -12.46 5.87 0.79
CA SER A 158 -11.54 4.98 0.07
C SER A 158 -10.66 4.12 0.96
N SER A 159 -10.82 4.19 2.29
CA SER A 159 -9.94 3.51 3.23
C SER A 159 -10.67 2.83 4.39
N ILE A 160 -10.15 1.68 4.80
CA ILE A 160 -10.42 1.03 6.08
C ILE A 160 -9.17 1.23 6.94
N TRP A 161 -9.23 2.10 7.95
CA TRP A 161 -8.09 2.41 8.81
C TRP A 161 -7.96 1.36 9.90
N TRP A 162 -7.24 0.28 9.58
CA TRP A 162 -7.25 -0.96 10.38
C TRP A 162 -6.04 -1.17 11.30
N ARG A 163 -4.88 -0.56 11.00
CA ARG A 163 -3.63 -0.80 11.74
C ARG A 163 -3.24 0.36 12.65
N CYS A 164 -2.55 0.04 13.74
CA CYS A 164 -1.92 1.00 14.65
C CYS A 164 -0.39 0.96 14.66
N ASN A 165 0.22 -0.20 14.44
CA ASN A 165 1.66 -0.39 14.47
C ASN A 165 2.06 -1.67 13.71
N MET A 166 3.30 -1.73 13.23
CA MET A 166 3.91 -2.95 12.68
C MET A 166 5.39 -2.96 13.06
N GLU A 167 5.87 -4.05 13.65
CA GLU A 167 7.25 -4.13 14.12
C GLU A 167 7.80 -5.55 14.03
N PHE A 168 9.05 -5.69 13.57
CA PHE A 168 9.74 -6.97 13.63
C PHE A 168 10.13 -7.30 15.07
N LEU A 169 9.65 -8.44 15.57
CA LEU A 169 10.07 -9.01 16.86
C LEU A 169 11.37 -9.83 16.72
N SER A 170 11.57 -10.43 15.54
CA SER A 170 12.77 -11.13 15.10
C SER A 170 12.84 -11.10 13.58
N GLU A 171 13.90 -11.65 12.98
CA GLU A 171 14.06 -11.70 11.52
C GLU A 171 12.90 -12.37 10.77
N ASP A 172 12.19 -13.28 11.44
CA ASP A 172 11.10 -14.08 10.89
C ASP A 172 9.75 -13.90 11.61
N LYS A 173 9.65 -12.97 12.57
CA LYS A 173 8.40 -12.66 13.27
C LYS A 173 8.09 -11.19 13.22
N LEU A 174 6.87 -10.89 12.78
CA LEU A 174 6.34 -9.54 12.70
C LEU A 174 5.10 -9.41 13.57
N GLU A 175 5.09 -8.47 14.50
CA GLU A 175 3.86 -8.06 15.18
C GLU A 175 3.08 -7.07 14.32
N VAL A 176 1.77 -7.28 14.23
CA VAL A 176 0.83 -6.37 13.57
C VAL A 176 -0.25 -5.97 14.57
N CYS A 177 -0.31 -4.67 14.87
CA CYS A 177 -1.31 -4.07 15.75
C CYS A 177 -2.53 -3.63 14.92
N PHE A 178 -3.70 -4.12 15.28
CA PHE A 178 -5.01 -3.78 14.72
C PHE A 178 -5.74 -2.85 15.68
N GLN A 179 -6.44 -1.84 15.15
CA GLN A 179 -7.20 -0.89 15.96
C GLN A 179 -8.58 -0.62 15.36
N GLN A 180 -9.62 -0.83 16.15
CA GLN A 180 -11.01 -0.50 15.82
C GLN A 180 -11.27 1.02 15.89
N GLU A 181 -12.44 1.43 15.41
CA GLU A 181 -12.89 2.82 15.50
C GLU A 181 -12.96 3.32 16.95
N ASP A 182 -13.43 2.47 17.87
CA ASP A 182 -13.57 2.73 19.31
C ASP A 182 -12.24 2.72 20.09
N LYS A 183 -11.10 2.61 19.37
CA LYS A 183 -9.73 2.52 19.91
C LYS A 183 -9.40 1.20 20.60
N LYS A 184 -10.27 0.20 20.57
CA LYS A 184 -9.88 -1.17 20.96
C LYS A 184 -8.77 -1.66 20.05
N LYS A 185 -7.76 -2.29 20.65
CA LYS A 185 -6.59 -2.83 19.96
C LYS A 185 -6.45 -4.31 20.19
N ASP A 186 -5.91 -4.99 19.20
CA ASP A 186 -5.41 -6.35 19.33
C ASP A 186 -4.15 -6.49 18.46
N SER A 187 -3.18 -7.28 18.91
CA SER A 187 -1.93 -7.51 18.19
C SER A 187 -1.83 -8.98 17.82
N ARG A 188 -1.44 -9.27 16.59
CA ARG A 188 -1.16 -10.64 16.15
C ARG A 188 0.27 -10.76 15.69
N VAL A 189 0.90 -11.88 15.99
CA VAL A 189 2.26 -12.19 15.52
C VAL A 189 2.17 -13.01 14.25
N TYR A 190 2.84 -12.57 13.20
CA TYR A 190 2.98 -13.27 11.94
C TYR A 190 4.33 -13.96 11.86
N ASN A 191 4.33 -15.28 11.69
CA ASN A 191 5.52 -16.07 11.43
C ASN A 191 5.79 -16.09 9.91
N ILE A 192 6.80 -15.34 9.49
CA ILE A 192 7.13 -15.11 8.09
C ILE A 192 7.68 -16.39 7.45
N ALA A 193 8.50 -17.16 8.18
CA ALA A 193 9.05 -18.41 7.67
C ALA A 193 7.96 -19.46 7.40
N LYS A 194 6.90 -19.47 8.22
CA LYS A 194 5.73 -20.37 8.06
C LYS A 194 4.61 -19.79 7.21
N LEU A 195 4.68 -18.50 6.88
CA LEU A 195 3.66 -17.75 6.16
C LEU A 195 2.26 -17.84 6.79
N GLN A 196 2.18 -17.65 8.12
CA GLN A 196 0.93 -17.67 8.86
C GLN A 196 1.00 -16.87 10.16
N PHE A 197 -0.15 -16.42 10.65
CA PHE A 197 -0.25 -15.87 12.00
C PHE A 197 -0.12 -16.99 13.05
N GLU A 198 0.49 -16.67 14.17
CA GLU A 198 0.54 -17.54 15.34
C GLU A 198 -0.85 -17.57 16.00
N GLU A 199 -1.20 -18.72 16.60
CA GLU A 199 -2.44 -18.93 17.36
C GLU A 199 -2.35 -18.33 18.77
#